data_AF-A0A954CYC9-F1
#
_entry.id   AF-A0A954CYC9-F1
#
_cell.length_a   1.000
_cell.length_b   1.000
_cell.length_c   1.000
_cell.angle_alpha   90.00
_cell.angle_beta   90.00
_cell.angle_gamma   90.00
#
_symmetry.space_group_name_H-M   'P 1'
#
loop_
_entity.id
_entity.type
_entity.pdbx_description
1 polymer ?
#
loop_
_entity_poly.entity_id
_entity_poly.type
_entity_poly.pdbx_seq_one_letter_code
_entity_poly.pdbx_strand_id
1 'polypeptide(L)'
;ALDLVTTDFLYVRLIGDRKAVEERTRTFDRIVIDHTRRLERWARLLERLVEKVPIGYVYANNHYAGHGPATIRQLADLLPAAVVRSAPTRP
;
A
#
# COMPACT_ATOMS: atom_id res chain seq x y z
N ALA A 1 7.88 6.23 -25.45
CA ALA A 1 7.77 6.12 -23.98
C ALA A 1 7.08 4.80 -23.66
N LEU A 2 7.49 4.09 -22.61
CA LEU A 2 6.80 2.86 -22.20
C LEU A 2 5.42 3.26 -21.64
N ASP A 3 4.34 2.76 -22.23
CA ASP A 3 3.03 2.91 -21.61
C ASP A 3 2.95 1.94 -20.42
N LEU A 4 2.87 2.50 -19.21
CA LEU A 4 2.84 1.70 -17.97
C LEU A 4 1.45 1.12 -17.71
N VAL A 5 0.46 1.52 -18.51
CA VAL A 5 -0.94 1.13 -18.34
C VAL A 5 -1.25 0.03 -19.34
N THR A 6 -1.35 -1.20 -18.85
CA THR A 6 -1.71 -2.37 -19.67
C THR A 6 -3.20 -2.71 -19.63
N THR A 7 -3.96 -2.09 -18.73
CA THR A 7 -5.38 -2.35 -18.48
C THR A 7 -6.05 -1.13 -17.83
N ASP A 8 -7.36 -1.18 -17.62
CA ASP A 8 -8.21 -0.09 -17.11
C ASP A 8 -8.24 0.00 -15.57
N PHE A 9 -7.42 -0.80 -14.88
CA PHE A 9 -7.23 -0.75 -13.43
C PHE A 9 -5.76 -0.89 -13.01
N LEU A 10 -5.43 -0.41 -11.80
CA LEU A 10 -4.14 -0.62 -11.16
C LEU A 10 -4.23 -1.75 -10.14
N TYR A 11 -3.19 -2.59 -10.09
CA TYR A 11 -3.04 -3.63 -9.07
C TYR A 11 -1.68 -3.49 -8.39
N VAL A 12 -1.68 -3.13 -7.10
CA VAL A 12 -0.46 -2.82 -6.34
C VAL A 12 -0.35 -3.72 -5.11
N ARG A 13 0.78 -4.41 -4.98
CA ARG A 13 1.12 -5.21 -3.80
C ARG A 13 2.38 -4.69 -3.13
N LEU A 14 2.24 -4.21 -1.90
CA LEU A 14 3.35 -3.83 -1.05
C LEU A 14 3.87 -5.06 -0.32
N ILE A 15 4.97 -5.66 -0.80
CA ILE A 15 5.49 -6.94 -0.29
C ILE A 15 6.54 -6.78 0.82
N GLY A 16 7.50 -5.88 0.62
CA GLY A 16 8.62 -5.64 1.56
C GLY A 16 9.72 -6.69 1.54
N ASP A 17 10.55 -6.66 2.58
CA ASP A 17 11.63 -7.62 2.82
C ASP A 17 11.21 -8.57 3.94
N ARG A 18 10.89 -9.81 3.54
CA ARG A 18 10.47 -10.87 4.46
C ARG A 18 11.51 -11.12 5.56
N LYS A 19 12.80 -11.24 5.21
CA LYS A 19 13.85 -11.61 6.19
C LYS A 19 13.99 -10.51 7.24
N ALA A 20 14.06 -9.25 6.79
CA ALA A 20 14.18 -8.12 7.69
C ALA A 20 13.00 -8.01 8.68
N VAL A 21 11.78 -8.34 8.25
CA VAL A 21 10.60 -8.34 9.16
C VAL A 21 10.62 -9.55 10.09
N GLU A 22 10.88 -10.76 9.59
CA GLU A 22 10.88 -11.99 10.40
C GLU A 22 11.98 -12.01 11.47
N GLU A 23 13.07 -11.27 11.27
CA GLU A 23 14.11 -11.02 12.29
C GLU A 23 13.60 -10.17 13.47
N ARG A 24 12.55 -9.36 13.26
CA ARG A 24 12.02 -8.40 14.25
C ARG A 24 10.71 -8.85 14.89
N THR A 25 9.92 -9.68 14.21
CA THR A 25 8.64 -10.20 14.73
C THR A 25 8.23 -11.51 14.07
N ARG A 26 7.43 -12.30 14.79
CA ARG A 26 6.71 -13.48 14.26
C ARG A 26 5.19 -13.38 14.41
N THR A 27 4.71 -12.37 15.11
CA THR A 27 3.29 -12.18 15.46
C THR A 27 2.57 -11.28 14.48
N PHE A 28 3.31 -10.41 13.77
CA PHE A 28 2.78 -9.43 12.84
C PHE A 28 1.64 -8.55 13.39
N ASP A 29 1.69 -8.24 14.69
CA ASP A 29 0.69 -7.50 15.46
C ASP A 29 0.86 -5.97 15.38
N ARG A 30 2.03 -5.51 14.95
CA ARG A 30 2.40 -4.10 14.89
C ARG A 30 3.42 -3.81 13.81
N ILE A 31 3.56 -2.53 13.49
CA ILE A 31 4.65 -2.06 12.64
C ILE A 31 5.99 -2.24 13.39
N VAL A 32 6.95 -2.90 12.74
CA VAL A 32 8.32 -3.12 13.25
C VAL A 32 9.41 -2.54 12.35
N ILE A 33 9.05 -2.11 11.13
CA ILE A 33 9.94 -1.36 10.24
C ILE A 33 9.21 -0.09 9.79
N ASP A 34 9.80 1.07 10.06
CA ASP A 34 9.27 2.33 9.56
C ASP A 34 9.51 2.47 8.05
N HIS A 35 8.42 2.55 7.30
CA HIS A 35 8.40 2.76 5.86
C HIS A 35 7.65 4.03 5.46
N THR A 36 7.50 5.00 6.36
CA THR A 36 6.77 6.26 6.14
C THR A 36 7.22 6.96 4.85
N ARG A 37 8.53 7.23 4.69
CA ARG A 37 9.05 7.86 3.45
C ARG A 37 8.79 7.04 2.19
N ARG A 38 8.69 5.71 2.30
CA ARG A 38 8.39 4.83 1.17
C ARG A 38 6.90 4.86 0.82
N LEU A 39 6.03 4.88 1.83
CA LEU A 39 4.59 5.04 1.66
C LEU A 39 4.24 6.41 1.07
N GLU A 40 4.90 7.48 1.49
CA GLU A 40 4.75 8.82 0.88
C GLU A 40 5.09 8.81 -0.62
N ARG A 41 6.14 8.08 -1.03
CA ARG A 41 6.48 7.93 -2.45
C ARG A 41 5.41 7.13 -3.20
N TRP A 42 4.85 6.10 -2.57
CA TRP A 42 3.74 5.33 -3.14
C TRP A 42 2.48 6.19 -3.28
N ALA A 43 2.10 6.96 -2.26
CA ALA A 43 0.94 7.86 -2.31
C ALA A 43 1.05 8.84 -3.50
N ARG A 44 2.18 9.55 -3.62
CA ARG A 44 2.42 10.46 -4.76
C ARG A 44 2.40 9.77 -6.12
N LEU A 45 2.81 8.50 -6.20
CA LEU A 45 2.75 7.75 -7.45
C LEU A 45 1.30 7.36 -7.78
N LEU A 46 0.57 6.86 -6.79
CA LEU A 46 -0.83 6.45 -6.93
C LEU A 46 -1.71 7.63 -7.35
N GLU A 47 -1.56 8.80 -6.73
CA GLU A 47 -2.26 10.03 -7.10
C GLU A 47 -2.12 10.37 -8.59
N ARG A 48 -0.90 10.32 -9.13
CA ARG A 48 -0.66 10.57 -10.56
C ARG A 48 -1.20 9.48 -11.47
N LEU A 49 -1.27 8.24 -11.00
CA LEU A 49 -1.75 7.14 -11.81
C LEU A 49 -3.28 7.09 -11.87
N VAL A 50 -3.99 7.52 -10.80
CA VAL A 50 -5.45 7.56 -10.80
C VAL A 50 -6.02 8.62 -11.74
N GLU A 51 -5.24 9.64 -12.11
CA GLU A 51 -5.60 10.59 -13.19
C GLU A 51 -5.73 9.89 -14.56
N LYS A 52 -5.06 8.75 -14.75
CA LYS A 52 -5.04 7.99 -16.02
C LYS A 52 -5.87 6.71 -15.95
N VAL A 53 -5.93 6.09 -14.78
CA VAL A 53 -6.55 4.79 -14.54
C VAL A 53 -7.42 4.89 -13.29
N PRO A 54 -8.75 5.07 -13.44
CA PRO A 54 -9.60 5.55 -12.36
C PRO A 54 -9.83 4.53 -11.23
N ILE A 55 -9.49 3.26 -11.43
CA ILE A 55 -9.68 2.19 -10.44
C ILE A 55 -8.33 1.64 -10.02
N GLY A 56 -8.06 1.65 -8.71
CA GLY A 56 -6.83 1.08 -8.14
C GLY A 56 -7.10 0.17 -6.94
N TYR A 57 -6.51 -1.02 -6.96
CA TYR A 57 -6.54 -1.96 -5.85
C TYR A 57 -5.15 -2.06 -5.21
N VAL A 58 -5.03 -1.66 -3.95
CA VAL A 58 -3.75 -1.64 -3.23
C VAL A 58 -3.82 -2.57 -2.01
N TYR A 59 -2.84 -3.47 -1.90
CA TYR A 59 -2.76 -4.46 -0.84
C TYR A 59 -1.40 -4.39 -0.12
N ALA A 60 -1.43 -4.41 1.21
CA ALA A 60 -0.23 -4.48 2.04
C ALA A 60 -0.01 -5.88 2.61
N ASN A 61 1.17 -6.45 2.38
CA ASN A 61 1.61 -7.68 3.01
C ASN A 61 2.18 -7.37 4.42
N ASN A 62 2.04 -8.29 5.37
CA ASN A 62 2.66 -8.16 6.69
C ASN A 62 4.19 -8.04 6.61
N HIS A 63 4.83 -8.67 5.63
CA HIS A 63 6.27 -8.53 5.38
C HIS A 63 6.69 -7.14 4.85
N TYR A 64 5.75 -6.24 4.60
CA TYR A 64 6.08 -4.86 4.25
C TYR A 64 6.69 -4.11 5.43
N ALA A 65 6.02 -4.13 6.57
CA ALA A 65 6.40 -3.34 7.73
C ALA A 65 6.13 -4.02 9.06
N GLY A 66 5.64 -5.26 9.06
CA GLY A 66 5.25 -6.01 10.26
C GLY A 66 3.75 -6.12 10.46
N HIS A 67 2.92 -5.26 9.86
CA HIS A 67 1.47 -5.29 10.07
C HIS A 67 0.73 -4.67 8.88
N GLY A 68 0.16 -5.52 8.02
CA GLY A 68 -0.54 -5.12 6.80
C GLY A 68 -1.70 -4.15 7.05
N PRO A 69 -2.59 -4.38 8.03
CA PRO A 69 -3.71 -3.48 8.31
C PRO A 69 -3.28 -2.05 8.69
N ALA A 70 -2.25 -1.88 9.53
CA ALA A 70 -1.75 -0.54 9.84
C ALA A 70 -1.02 0.07 8.64
N THR A 71 -0.28 -0.73 7.86
CA THR A 71 0.42 -0.27 6.66
C THR A 71 -0.56 0.31 5.62
N ILE A 72 -1.66 -0.40 5.35
CA ILE A 72 -2.64 0.06 4.35
C ILE A 72 -3.44 1.26 4.87
N ARG A 73 -3.72 1.32 6.18
CA ARG A 73 -4.32 2.52 6.81
C ARG A 73 -3.42 3.73 6.70
N GLN A 74 -2.13 3.59 7.03
CA GLN A 74 -1.15 4.67 6.89
C GLN A 74 -1.06 5.15 5.44
N LEU A 75 -1.09 4.25 4.45
CA LEU A 75 -1.13 4.67 3.04
C LEU A 75 -2.42 5.42 2.69
N ALA A 76 -3.57 4.95 3.17
CA ALA A 76 -4.85 5.59 2.94
C ALA A 76 -4.89 7.01 3.54
N ASP A 77 -4.33 7.20 4.73
CA ASP A 77 -4.25 8.51 5.40
C ASP A 77 -3.34 9.51 4.65
N LEU A 78 -2.39 9.00 3.85
CA LEU A 78 -1.52 9.82 3.00
C LEU A 78 -2.16 10.23 1.67
N LEU A 79 -3.30 9.63 1.30
CA LEU A 79 -4.02 9.91 0.06
C LEU A 79 -5.19 10.88 0.32
N PRO A 80 -5.62 11.65 -0.68
CA PRO A 80 -6.81 12.48 -0.57
C PRO A 80 -8.05 11.61 -0.33
N ALA A 81 -8.92 12.01 0.60
CA ALA A 81 -10.13 11.26 0.95
C ALA A 81 -11.05 10.97 -0.25
N ALA A 82 -11.04 11.84 -1.27
CA ALA A 82 -11.81 11.65 -2.50
C ALA A 82 -11.37 10.43 -3.34
N VAL A 83 -10.13 9.96 -3.15
CA VAL A 83 -9.50 8.89 -3.93
C VAL A 83 -9.57 7.55 -3.21
N VAL A 84 -9.77 7.55 -1.89
CA VAL A 84 -9.80 6.34 -1.08
C VAL A 84 -11.23 5.91 -0.83
N ARG A 85 -11.56 4.69 -1.28
CA ARG A 85 -12.73 3.96 -0.82
C ARG A 85 -12.25 2.76 -0.02
N SER A 86 -12.57 2.71 1.27
CA SER A 86 -12.31 1.51 2.07
C SER A 86 -13.21 0.38 1.60
N ALA A 87 -12.65 -0.83 1.49
CA ALA A 87 -13.47 -2.02 1.32
C ALA A 87 -14.38 -2.16 2.54
N PRO A 88 -15.64 -2.61 2.37
CA PRO A 88 -16.50 -2.88 3.51
C PRO A 88 -15.80 -3.84 4.46
N THR A 89 -15.78 -3.50 5.75
CA THR A 89 -15.35 -4.43 6.80
C THR A 89 -16.17 -5.70 6.67
N ARG A 90 -15.50 -6.84 6.46
CA ARG A 90 -16.15 -8.15 6.53
C ARG A 90 -16.80 -8.24 7.93
N PRO A 91 -18.09 -8.63 8.04
CA PRO A 91 -18.77 -8.74 9.32
C PRO A 91 -18.07 -9.74 10.25
#